data_AF-A0A2G8Y960-F1
#
_entry.id   AF-A0A2G8Y960-F1
#
_cell.length_a   1.000
_cell.length_b   1.000
_cell.length_c   1.000
_cell.angle_alpha   90.00
_cell.angle_beta   90.00
_cell.angle_gamma   90.00
#
_symmetry.space_group_name_H-M   'P 1'
#
loop_
_entity.id
_entity.type
_entity.pdbx_description
1 polymer ?
#
loop_
_entity_poly.entity_id
_entity_poly.type
_entity_poly.pdbx_seq_one_letter_code
_entity_poly.pdbx_strand_id
1 'polypeptide(L)'
;MEKPGLSIDQKHDKTLYPKPYFTADALDALKVEKAVIMQAHIRGFLARRKAAKLRRAKQEAIDREEEERASAQKEHEMRQKRLRDRCLHPKTYSDFAVLRRELEAWRVQETARIKHMFDSDVHRRQAFKELLHRETELLQHIEELTLQATKESRQEKKLHFLETLARPFAWACPSTGDVITVFTPETMRAEDLRNLFLDLENLQVDTATRLDVLQRVQVAVAANAAQDLDQKRTVGTGNLNKEILELCRREIAFLRRGTTQTAKLSGLRQRLSHAFWYLLQSPAFNPQVSRYLKLPACQQTKGICF
;
A
#
# COMPACT_ATOMS: atom_id res chain seq x y z
N MET A 1 7.69 102.08 -21.89
CA MET A 1 7.98 103.52 -21.71
C MET A 1 6.65 104.22 -21.61
N GLU A 2 6.31 104.74 -20.44
CA GLU A 2 5.08 105.51 -20.28
C GLU A 2 5.17 106.77 -21.15
N LYS A 3 4.19 106.95 -22.02
CA LYS A 3 4.14 108.11 -22.91
C LYS A 3 3.37 109.21 -22.18
N PRO A 4 3.98 110.38 -21.92
CA PRO A 4 3.29 111.45 -21.23
C PRO A 4 2.05 111.88 -22.04
N GLY A 5 0.89 111.88 -21.38
CA GLY A 5 -0.43 112.18 -21.98
C GLY A 5 -1.33 110.95 -22.22
N LEU A 6 -0.86 109.72 -21.96
CA LEU A 6 -1.65 108.49 -22.08
C LEU A 6 -1.73 107.77 -20.71
N SER A 7 -2.91 107.75 -20.08
CA SER A 7 -3.14 107.01 -18.82
C SER A 7 -3.40 105.53 -19.13
N ILE A 8 -2.48 104.66 -18.72
CA ILE A 8 -2.61 103.20 -18.82
C ILE A 8 -2.73 102.65 -17.39
N ASP A 9 -3.70 101.77 -17.13
CA ASP A 9 -4.00 101.25 -15.79
C ASP A 9 -2.99 100.16 -15.37
N GLN A 10 -2.31 100.36 -14.25
CA GLN A 10 -1.17 99.52 -13.77
C GLN A 10 -1.55 98.54 -12.64
N LYS A 11 -2.83 98.46 -12.27
CA LYS A 11 -3.29 97.73 -11.08
C LYS A 11 -2.96 96.24 -11.03
N HIS A 12 -2.67 95.62 -12.18
CA HIS A 12 -2.38 94.19 -12.28
C HIS A 12 -0.90 93.90 -12.61
N ASP A 13 -0.07 94.93 -12.64
CA ASP A 13 1.35 94.77 -12.98
C ASP A 13 2.11 94.20 -11.78
N LYS A 14 2.94 93.18 -12.03
CA LYS A 14 3.81 92.56 -11.02
C LYS A 14 5.26 92.82 -11.38
N THR A 15 6.00 93.44 -10.46
CA THR A 15 7.45 93.56 -10.56
C THR A 15 8.11 92.21 -10.27
N LEU A 16 8.64 91.58 -11.31
CA LEU A 16 9.43 90.35 -11.20
C LEU A 16 10.93 90.70 -11.26
N TYR A 17 11.70 90.12 -10.35
CA TYR A 17 13.16 90.21 -10.40
C TYR A 17 13.69 89.12 -11.34
N PRO A 18 14.58 89.46 -12.30
CA PRO A 18 15.14 88.49 -13.21
C PRO A 18 16.00 87.50 -12.43
N LYS A 19 15.65 86.21 -12.53
CA LYS A 19 16.56 85.13 -12.14
C LYS A 19 17.65 84.98 -13.21
N PRO A 20 18.84 84.43 -12.87
CA PRO A 20 19.87 84.15 -13.86
C PRO A 20 19.28 83.33 -15.01
N TYR A 21 19.48 83.83 -16.24
CA TYR A 21 18.95 83.20 -17.44
C TYR A 21 19.69 81.89 -17.70
N PHE A 22 18.94 80.79 -17.80
CA PHE A 22 19.51 79.49 -18.09
C PHE A 22 19.55 79.29 -19.61
N THR A 23 20.76 79.29 -20.18
CA THR A 23 20.95 79.18 -21.63
C THR A 23 20.58 77.79 -22.14
N ALA A 24 20.23 77.70 -23.43
CA ALA A 24 19.92 76.42 -24.08
C ALA A 24 21.09 75.42 -23.95
N ASP A 25 22.33 75.89 -24.15
CA ASP A 25 23.54 75.07 -24.02
C ASP A 25 23.74 74.55 -22.59
N ALA A 26 23.44 75.37 -21.57
CA ALA A 26 23.52 74.95 -20.17
C ALA A 26 22.46 73.89 -19.82
N LEU A 27 21.27 73.99 -20.43
CA LEU A 27 20.22 72.97 -20.31
C LEU A 27 20.64 71.65 -20.95
N ASP A 28 21.23 71.69 -22.13
CA ASP A 28 21.66 70.49 -22.83
C ASP A 28 22.85 69.81 -22.12
N ALA A 29 23.80 70.58 -21.59
CA ALA A 29 24.86 70.06 -20.73
C ALA A 29 24.29 69.38 -19.46
N LEU A 30 23.30 70.00 -18.81
CA LEU A 30 22.64 69.42 -17.65
C LEU A 30 21.89 68.12 -18.01
N LYS A 31 21.20 68.08 -19.16
CA LYS A 31 20.54 66.85 -19.64
C LYS A 31 21.53 65.72 -19.84
N VAL A 32 22.69 66.00 -20.45
CA VAL A 32 23.75 65.00 -20.65
C VAL A 32 24.28 64.49 -19.31
N GLU A 33 24.58 65.39 -18.36
CA GLU A 33 25.04 65.02 -17.02
C GLU A 33 24.02 64.12 -16.31
N LYS A 34 22.74 64.51 -16.31
CA LYS A 34 21.68 63.70 -15.69
C LYS A 34 21.44 62.39 -16.43
N ALA A 35 21.56 62.36 -17.75
CA ALA A 35 21.46 61.15 -18.54
C ALA A 35 22.56 60.14 -18.17
N VAL A 36 23.80 60.60 -17.96
CA VAL A 36 24.91 59.73 -17.51
C VAL A 36 24.60 59.11 -16.13
N ILE A 37 24.09 59.90 -15.19
CA ILE A 37 23.68 59.41 -13.86
C ILE A 37 22.56 58.36 -13.99
N MET A 38 21.51 58.66 -14.75
CA MET A 38 20.41 57.71 -14.99
C MET A 38 20.91 56.42 -15.64
N GLN A 39 21.76 56.52 -16.66
CA GLN A 39 22.36 55.36 -17.33
C GLN A 39 23.21 54.52 -16.37
N ALA A 40 23.98 55.14 -15.48
CA ALA A 40 24.77 54.42 -14.47
C ALA A 40 23.87 53.62 -13.52
N HIS A 41 22.79 54.23 -13.02
CA HIS A 41 21.82 53.55 -12.16
C HIS A 41 21.09 52.41 -12.90
N ILE A 42 20.69 52.60 -14.16
CA ILE A 42 20.04 51.58 -14.98
C ILE A 42 20.99 50.41 -15.24
N ARG A 43 22.26 50.67 -15.62
CA ARG A 43 23.27 49.61 -15.79
C ARG A 43 23.46 48.81 -14.49
N GLY A 44 23.53 49.48 -13.35
CA GLY A 44 23.62 48.83 -12.04
C GLY A 44 22.38 47.99 -11.70
N PHE A 45 21.18 48.49 -11.99
CA PHE A 45 19.93 47.75 -11.80
C PHE A 45 19.88 46.48 -12.68
N LEU A 46 20.21 46.59 -13.95
CA LEU A 46 20.25 45.46 -14.88
C LEU A 46 21.27 44.40 -14.44
N ALA A 47 22.46 44.83 -14.00
CA ALA A 47 23.49 43.93 -13.48
C ALA A 47 23.00 43.18 -12.22
N ARG A 48 22.37 43.88 -11.27
CA ARG A 48 21.77 43.27 -10.07
C ARG A 48 20.65 42.28 -10.43
N ARG A 49 19.79 42.62 -11.38
CA ARG A 49 18.71 41.73 -11.84
C ARG A 49 19.27 40.46 -12.49
N LYS A 50 20.30 40.58 -13.31
CA LYS A 50 21.00 39.43 -13.92
C LYS A 50 21.68 38.57 -12.85
N ALA A 51 22.38 39.18 -11.89
CA ALA A 51 23.01 38.46 -10.79
C ALA A 51 21.99 37.73 -9.91
N ALA A 52 20.84 38.35 -9.61
CA ALA A 52 19.75 37.72 -8.87
C ALA A 52 19.20 36.49 -9.60
N LYS A 53 19.00 36.57 -10.93
CA LYS A 53 18.58 35.42 -11.75
C LYS A 53 19.60 34.28 -11.70
N LEU A 54 20.89 34.59 -11.81
CA LEU A 54 21.96 33.59 -11.73
C LEU A 54 22.05 32.93 -10.35
N ARG A 55 21.88 33.71 -9.26
CA ARG A 55 21.84 33.16 -7.90
C ARG A 55 20.67 32.22 -7.70
N ARG A 56 19.47 32.57 -8.19
CA ARG A 56 18.30 31.69 -8.15
C ARG A 56 18.53 30.40 -8.91
N ALA A 57 19.02 30.49 -10.15
CA ALA A 57 19.33 29.30 -10.94
C ALA A 57 20.40 28.40 -10.29
N LYS A 58 21.41 28.99 -9.64
CA LYS A 58 22.39 28.25 -8.85
C LYS A 58 21.75 27.58 -7.64
N GLN A 59 20.90 28.29 -6.90
CA GLN A 59 20.21 27.75 -5.74
C GLN A 59 19.29 26.58 -6.14
N GLU A 60 18.48 26.76 -7.19
CA GLU A 60 17.62 25.72 -7.74
C GLU A 60 18.41 24.48 -8.23
N ALA A 61 19.66 24.65 -8.68
CA ALA A 61 20.52 23.53 -9.05
C ALA A 61 21.05 22.79 -7.82
N ILE A 62 21.45 23.52 -6.77
CA ILE A 62 21.87 22.95 -5.49
C ILE A 62 20.71 22.21 -4.83
N ASP A 63 19.54 22.85 -4.75
CA ASP A 63 18.34 22.27 -4.13
C ASP A 63 17.94 20.96 -4.86
N ARG A 64 17.99 20.95 -6.21
CA ARG A 64 17.75 19.73 -7.00
C ARG A 64 18.77 18.63 -6.71
N GLU A 65 20.05 18.96 -6.62
CA GLU A 65 21.09 17.99 -6.29
C GLU A 65 20.94 17.44 -4.86
N GLU A 66 20.55 18.29 -3.90
CA GLU A 66 20.24 17.88 -2.53
C GLU A 66 19.00 16.98 -2.46
N GLU A 67 17.94 17.30 -3.21
CA GLU A 67 16.73 16.47 -3.33
C GLU A 67 17.04 15.11 -3.95
N GLU A 68 17.83 15.08 -5.03
CA GLU A 68 18.28 13.85 -5.67
C GLU A 68 19.10 13.00 -4.69
N ARG A 69 20.09 13.59 -4.01
CA ARG A 69 20.89 12.90 -2.99
C ARG A 69 20.03 12.38 -1.83
N ALA A 70 19.10 13.18 -1.33
CA ALA A 70 18.19 12.79 -0.25
C ALA A 70 17.25 11.66 -0.69
N SER A 71 16.76 11.70 -1.94
CA SER A 71 15.92 10.64 -2.52
C SER A 71 16.70 9.33 -2.69
N ALA A 72 17.95 9.41 -3.16
CA ALA A 72 18.84 8.26 -3.30
C ALA A 72 19.21 7.65 -1.94
N GLN A 73 19.48 8.48 -0.93
CA GLN A 73 19.71 8.02 0.44
C GLN A 73 18.49 7.33 1.03
N LYS A 74 17.30 7.94 0.91
CA LYS A 74 16.03 7.32 1.33
C LYS A 74 15.80 6.00 0.62
N GLU A 75 16.05 5.93 -0.69
CA GLU A 75 15.91 4.69 -1.44
C GLU A 75 16.90 3.62 -0.94
N HIS A 76 18.15 3.99 -0.70
CA HIS A 76 19.16 3.09 -0.16
C HIS A 76 18.77 2.58 1.24
N GLU A 77 18.29 3.45 2.12
CA GLU A 77 17.80 3.07 3.45
C GLU A 77 16.60 2.14 3.35
N MET A 78 15.65 2.43 2.46
CA MET A 78 14.48 1.58 2.22
C MET A 78 14.90 0.20 1.68
N ARG A 79 15.89 0.14 0.78
CA ARG A 79 16.46 -1.14 0.30
C ARG A 79 17.13 -1.90 1.44
N GLN A 80 17.91 -1.25 2.30
CA GLN A 80 18.53 -1.88 3.46
C GLN A 80 17.49 -2.41 4.45
N LYS A 81 16.45 -1.62 4.75
CA LYS A 81 15.34 -2.03 5.61
C LYS A 81 14.65 -3.27 5.05
N ARG A 82 14.31 -3.27 3.75
CA ARG A 82 13.73 -4.44 3.08
C ARG A 82 14.61 -5.68 3.18
N LEU A 83 15.94 -5.55 3.05
CA LEU A 83 16.85 -6.68 3.20
C LEU A 83 16.84 -7.22 4.63
N ARG A 84 16.91 -6.32 5.64
CA ARG A 84 16.80 -6.71 7.05
C ARG A 84 15.46 -7.39 7.35
N ASP A 85 14.38 -6.82 6.85
CA ASP A 85 13.03 -7.37 7.03
C ASP A 85 12.90 -8.76 6.40
N ARG A 86 13.54 -9.01 5.25
CA ARG A 86 13.56 -10.34 4.61
C ARG A 86 14.33 -11.38 5.40
N CYS A 87 15.39 -10.98 6.12
CA CYS A 87 16.13 -11.88 7.00
C CYS A 87 15.37 -12.16 8.31
N LEU A 88 14.71 -11.13 8.87
CA LEU A 88 13.97 -11.24 10.13
C LEU A 88 12.60 -11.91 9.97
N HIS A 89 11.92 -11.68 8.84
CA HIS A 89 10.57 -12.16 8.55
C HIS A 89 10.49 -12.71 7.12
N PRO A 90 11.10 -13.87 6.83
CA PRO A 90 11.05 -14.48 5.52
C PRO A 90 9.62 -14.92 5.17
N LYS A 91 9.03 -14.37 4.11
CA LYS A 91 7.67 -14.72 3.66
C LYS A 91 7.69 -15.50 2.36
N THR A 92 8.59 -15.15 1.45
CA THR A 92 8.64 -15.69 0.09
C THR A 92 9.67 -16.80 -0.01
N TYR A 93 9.48 -17.73 -0.95
CA TYR A 93 10.47 -18.77 -1.26
C TYR A 93 11.87 -18.22 -1.53
N SER A 94 11.96 -17.07 -2.22
CA SER A 94 13.21 -16.36 -2.47
C SER A 94 13.93 -15.91 -1.20
N ASP A 95 13.18 -15.57 -0.16
CA ASP A 95 13.73 -15.08 1.12
C ASP A 95 14.40 -16.24 1.85
N PHE A 96 13.70 -17.39 1.91
CA PHE A 96 14.26 -18.62 2.45
C PHE A 96 15.45 -19.16 1.63
N ALA A 97 15.49 -18.92 0.31
CA ALA A 97 16.64 -19.29 -0.52
C ALA A 97 17.89 -18.47 -0.14
N VAL A 98 17.74 -17.20 0.21
CA VAL A 98 18.83 -16.37 0.72
C VAL A 98 19.32 -16.90 2.07
N LEU A 99 18.41 -17.18 3.01
CA LEU A 99 18.79 -17.74 4.32
C LEU A 99 19.57 -19.06 4.21
N ARG A 100 19.12 -19.98 3.34
CA ARG A 100 19.86 -21.24 3.09
C ARG A 100 21.24 -20.99 2.51
N ARG A 101 21.38 -20.03 1.60
CA ARG A 101 22.67 -19.65 1.00
C ARG A 101 23.61 -19.04 2.03
N GLU A 102 23.10 -18.18 2.91
CA GLU A 102 23.87 -17.58 4.01
C GLU A 102 24.33 -18.64 5.02
N LEU A 103 23.46 -19.58 5.37
CA LEU A 103 23.80 -20.71 6.22
C LEU A 103 24.90 -21.59 5.60
N GLU A 104 24.79 -21.88 4.30
CA GLU A 104 25.82 -22.63 3.58
C GLU A 104 27.16 -21.88 3.55
N ALA A 105 27.13 -20.57 3.30
CA ALA A 105 28.34 -19.74 3.33
C ALA A 105 28.98 -19.72 4.72
N TRP A 106 28.17 -19.58 5.78
CA TRP A 106 28.62 -19.67 7.17
C TRP A 106 29.26 -21.04 7.45
N ARG A 107 28.62 -22.14 7.07
CA ARG A 107 29.17 -23.50 7.23
C ARG A 107 30.53 -23.62 6.55
N VAL A 108 30.68 -23.15 5.31
CA VAL A 108 31.96 -23.20 4.59
C VAL A 108 33.04 -22.39 5.31
N GLN A 109 32.74 -21.17 5.74
CA GLN A 109 33.68 -20.34 6.50
C GLN A 109 34.08 -21.00 7.83
N GLU A 110 33.11 -21.56 8.53
CA GLU A 110 33.29 -22.19 9.83
C GLU A 110 34.08 -23.50 9.73
N THR A 111 33.83 -24.31 8.70
CA THR A 111 34.66 -25.49 8.42
C THR A 111 36.11 -25.11 8.11
N ALA A 112 36.34 -24.02 7.38
CA ALA A 112 37.69 -23.52 7.13
C ALA A 112 38.35 -23.04 8.44
N ARG A 113 37.60 -22.28 9.27
CA ARG A 113 38.04 -21.82 10.59
C ARG A 113 38.47 -22.98 11.49
N ILE A 114 37.63 -24.02 11.62
CA ILE A 114 37.92 -25.22 12.43
C ILE A 114 39.17 -25.95 11.91
N LYS A 115 39.32 -26.08 10.58
CA LYS A 115 40.51 -26.69 9.98
C LYS A 115 41.80 -25.93 10.29
N HIS A 116 41.73 -24.60 10.35
CA HIS A 116 42.89 -23.74 10.67
C HIS A 116 43.18 -23.62 12.17
N MET A 117 42.17 -23.69 13.04
CA MET A 117 42.33 -23.48 14.48
C MET A 117 42.84 -24.71 15.25
N PHE A 118 42.50 -25.92 14.81
CA PHE A 118 42.83 -27.14 15.54
C PHE A 118 43.77 -28.04 14.75
N ASP A 119 44.97 -28.27 15.29
CA ASP A 119 45.96 -29.17 14.71
C ASP A 119 45.68 -30.65 15.05
N SER A 120 45.15 -30.92 16.25
CA SER A 120 44.79 -32.27 16.72
C SER A 120 43.45 -32.76 16.15
N ASP A 121 43.45 -33.99 15.64
CA ASP A 121 42.28 -34.63 15.05
C ASP A 121 41.13 -34.84 16.04
N VAL A 122 41.43 -35.04 17.33
CA VAL A 122 40.41 -35.26 18.36
C VAL A 122 39.58 -33.99 18.58
N HIS A 123 40.25 -32.84 18.74
CA HIS A 123 39.59 -31.55 18.92
C HIS A 123 38.86 -31.12 17.65
N ARG A 124 39.43 -31.39 16.46
CA ARG A 124 38.77 -31.10 15.18
C ARG A 124 37.46 -31.88 15.03
N ARG A 125 37.44 -33.18 15.38
CA ARG A 125 36.22 -34.01 15.35
C ARG A 125 35.15 -33.51 16.33
N GLN A 126 35.55 -33.07 17.52
CA GLN A 126 34.62 -32.48 18.50
C GLN A 126 34.00 -31.18 17.95
N ALA A 127 34.84 -30.27 17.43
CA ALA A 127 34.38 -29.01 16.83
C ALA A 127 33.45 -29.24 15.63
N PHE A 128 33.70 -30.24 14.79
CA PHE A 128 32.79 -30.58 13.69
C PHE A 128 31.46 -31.17 14.16
N LYS A 129 31.43 -31.93 15.25
CA LYS A 129 30.17 -32.40 15.84
C LYS A 129 29.33 -31.23 16.35
N GLU A 130 29.95 -30.26 17.01
CA GLU A 130 29.28 -29.04 17.47
C GLU A 130 28.79 -28.19 16.29
N LEU A 131 29.59 -28.05 15.24
CA LEU A 131 29.19 -27.36 14.01
C LEU A 131 27.95 -28.01 13.37
N LEU A 132 27.97 -29.34 13.22
CA LEU A 132 26.85 -30.08 12.65
C LEU A 132 25.59 -29.94 13.50
N HIS A 133 25.72 -29.97 14.82
CA HIS A 133 24.59 -29.73 15.72
C HIS A 133 23.97 -28.35 15.48
N ARG A 134 24.78 -27.29 15.44
CA ARG A 134 24.31 -25.93 15.14
C ARG A 134 23.68 -25.81 13.74
N GLU A 135 24.27 -26.45 12.73
CA GLU A 135 23.70 -26.49 11.37
C GLU A 135 22.30 -27.12 11.38
N THR A 136 22.14 -28.25 12.08
CA THR A 136 20.84 -28.92 12.17
C THR A 136 19.79 -28.08 12.91
N GLU A 137 20.16 -27.40 13.99
CA GLU A 137 19.26 -26.49 14.72
C GLU A 137 18.81 -25.32 13.83
N LEU A 138 19.74 -24.70 13.09
CA LEU A 138 19.42 -23.61 12.17
C LEU A 138 18.54 -24.08 11.00
N LEU A 139 18.79 -25.27 10.45
CA LEU A 139 17.95 -25.86 9.40
C LEU A 139 16.53 -26.14 9.91
N GLN A 140 16.39 -26.74 11.09
CA GLN A 140 15.09 -26.98 11.72
C GLN A 140 14.34 -25.66 11.93
N HIS A 141 15.02 -24.63 12.42
CA HIS A 141 14.40 -23.32 12.61
C HIS A 141 13.96 -22.69 11.27
N ILE A 142 14.77 -22.80 10.21
CA ILE A 142 14.37 -22.36 8.86
C ILE A 142 13.12 -23.10 8.41
N GLU A 143 13.04 -24.41 8.64
CA GLU A 143 11.86 -25.22 8.29
C GLU A 143 10.61 -24.78 9.08
N GLU A 144 10.72 -24.53 10.38
CA GLU A 144 9.64 -23.98 11.20
C GLU A 144 9.11 -22.65 10.65
N LEU A 145 10.02 -21.74 10.30
CA LEU A 145 9.66 -20.46 9.69
C LEU A 145 8.99 -20.66 8.33
N THR A 146 9.44 -21.61 7.51
CA THR A 146 8.76 -21.92 6.24
C THR A 146 7.35 -22.46 6.47
N LEU A 147 7.16 -23.31 7.48
CA LEU A 147 5.85 -23.84 7.83
C LEU A 147 4.92 -22.73 8.33
N GLN A 148 5.43 -21.80 9.14
CA GLN A 148 4.68 -20.65 9.60
C GLN A 148 4.29 -19.72 8.44
N ALA A 149 5.26 -19.30 7.62
CA ALA A 149 5.02 -18.44 6.48
C ALA A 149 4.04 -19.06 5.46
N THR A 150 4.10 -20.37 5.25
CA THR A 150 3.14 -21.07 4.38
C THR A 150 1.74 -21.12 4.97
N LYS A 151 1.59 -21.24 6.30
CA LYS A 151 0.29 -21.15 6.98
C LYS A 151 -0.30 -19.75 6.86
N GLU A 152 0.49 -18.72 7.17
CA GLU A 152 0.09 -17.31 7.06
C GLU A 152 -0.27 -16.95 5.61
N SER A 153 0.58 -17.32 4.64
CA SER A 153 0.29 -17.09 3.22
C SER A 153 -0.97 -17.81 2.75
N ARG A 154 -1.28 -19.01 3.25
CA ARG A 154 -2.54 -19.70 2.95
C ARG A 154 -3.74 -18.94 3.52
N GLN A 155 -3.63 -18.39 4.72
CA GLN A 155 -4.68 -17.56 5.33
C GLN A 155 -4.88 -16.26 4.56
N GLU A 156 -3.80 -15.51 4.28
CA GLU A 156 -3.84 -14.29 3.47
C GLU A 156 -4.47 -14.54 2.10
N LYS A 157 -4.15 -15.67 1.43
CA LYS A 157 -4.78 -16.05 0.15
C LYS A 157 -6.28 -16.30 0.26
N LYS A 158 -6.74 -16.92 1.35
CA LYS A 158 -8.19 -17.11 1.58
C LYS A 158 -8.89 -15.77 1.74
N LEU A 159 -8.33 -14.88 2.55
CA LEU A 159 -8.88 -13.54 2.79
C LEU A 159 -8.90 -12.71 1.52
N HIS A 160 -7.77 -12.66 0.81
CA HIS A 160 -7.66 -11.94 -0.46
C HIS A 160 -8.65 -12.47 -1.51
N PHE A 161 -8.87 -13.78 -1.55
CA PHE A 161 -9.89 -14.37 -2.42
C PHE A 161 -11.29 -13.85 -2.07
N LEU A 162 -11.69 -13.88 -0.79
CA LEU A 162 -13.00 -13.38 -0.37
C LEU A 162 -13.16 -11.86 -0.59
N GLU A 163 -12.12 -11.07 -0.36
CA GLU A 163 -12.09 -9.64 -0.68
C GLU A 163 -12.29 -9.39 -2.17
N THR A 164 -11.64 -10.21 -3.02
CA THR A 164 -11.78 -10.12 -4.47
C THR A 164 -13.20 -10.44 -4.93
N LEU A 165 -13.88 -11.40 -4.28
CA LEU A 165 -15.29 -11.71 -4.55
C LEU A 165 -16.23 -10.58 -4.11
N ALA A 166 -15.94 -9.94 -2.98
CA ALA A 166 -16.73 -8.86 -2.41
C ALA A 166 -16.51 -7.50 -3.10
N ARG A 167 -15.49 -7.39 -3.96
CA ARG A 167 -15.13 -6.12 -4.60
C ARG A 167 -16.26 -5.63 -5.52
N PRO A 168 -16.71 -4.37 -5.38
CA PRO A 168 -17.72 -3.81 -6.27
C PRO A 168 -17.20 -3.67 -7.70
N PHE A 169 -18.12 -3.63 -8.66
CA PHE A 169 -17.77 -3.42 -10.05
C PHE A 169 -17.33 -1.98 -10.27
N ALA A 170 -16.31 -1.78 -11.10
CA ALA A 170 -15.90 -0.47 -11.58
C ALA A 170 -16.38 -0.32 -13.03
N TRP A 171 -17.39 0.51 -13.27
CA TRP A 171 -17.88 0.83 -14.61
C TRP A 171 -17.35 2.18 -15.02
N ALA A 172 -16.60 2.24 -16.11
CA ALA A 172 -16.24 3.51 -16.71
C ALA A 172 -17.47 4.07 -17.42
N CYS A 173 -17.87 5.28 -17.05
CA CYS A 173 -18.91 6.03 -17.73
C CYS A 173 -18.42 6.35 -19.14
N PRO A 174 -19.05 5.84 -20.22
CA PRO A 174 -18.56 6.04 -21.58
C PRO A 174 -18.58 7.51 -22.03
N SER A 175 -19.42 8.34 -21.40
CA SER A 175 -19.60 9.74 -21.77
C SER A 175 -18.69 10.72 -21.02
N THR A 176 -18.39 10.47 -19.73
CA THR A 176 -17.57 11.38 -18.91
C THR A 176 -16.17 10.86 -18.62
N GLY A 177 -15.91 9.56 -18.81
CA GLY A 177 -14.64 8.92 -18.45
C GLY A 177 -14.48 8.62 -16.95
N ASP A 178 -15.48 8.97 -16.13
CA ASP A 178 -15.46 8.72 -14.68
C ASP A 178 -15.72 7.24 -14.37
N VAL A 179 -15.06 6.72 -13.33
CA VAL A 179 -15.26 5.34 -12.87
C VAL A 179 -16.29 5.31 -11.74
N ILE A 180 -17.45 4.70 -12.00
CA ILE A 180 -18.53 4.51 -11.03
C ILE A 180 -18.42 3.13 -10.40
N THR A 181 -18.46 3.06 -9.07
CA THR A 181 -18.52 1.80 -8.33
C THR A 181 -19.96 1.31 -8.20
N VAL A 182 -20.25 0.12 -8.73
CA VAL A 182 -21.59 -0.49 -8.73
C VAL A 182 -21.62 -1.71 -7.82
N PHE A 183 -22.56 -1.69 -6.89
CA PHE A 183 -22.88 -2.81 -6.00
C PHE A 183 -24.06 -3.58 -6.56
N THR A 184 -23.86 -4.84 -6.92
CA THR A 184 -24.91 -5.77 -7.31
C THR A 184 -25.39 -6.55 -6.07
N PRO A 185 -26.61 -7.13 -6.08
CA PRO A 185 -27.05 -7.98 -4.97
C PRO A 185 -26.08 -9.15 -4.74
N GLU A 186 -25.41 -9.62 -5.78
CA GLU A 186 -24.42 -10.69 -5.68
C GLU A 186 -23.11 -10.24 -5.01
N THR A 187 -22.61 -9.03 -5.29
CA THR A 187 -21.42 -8.49 -4.62
C THR A 187 -21.72 -8.16 -3.16
N MET A 188 -22.93 -7.65 -2.86
CA MET A 188 -23.38 -7.43 -1.48
C MET A 188 -23.45 -8.75 -0.71
N ARG A 189 -24.04 -9.80 -1.32
CA ARG A 189 -24.06 -11.14 -0.73
C ARG A 189 -22.65 -11.69 -0.51
N ALA A 190 -21.73 -11.48 -1.46
CA ALA A 190 -20.33 -11.92 -1.30
C ALA A 190 -19.61 -11.19 -0.16
N GLU A 191 -19.92 -9.90 0.05
CA GLU A 191 -19.45 -9.15 1.20
C GLU A 191 -20.01 -9.68 2.53
N ASP A 192 -21.31 -9.96 2.60
CA ASP A 192 -21.92 -10.55 3.79
C ASP A 192 -21.29 -11.90 4.12
N LEU A 193 -21.07 -12.74 3.10
CA LEU A 193 -20.40 -14.04 3.24
C LEU A 193 -18.94 -13.92 3.69
N ARG A 194 -18.20 -12.92 3.19
CA ARG A 194 -16.84 -12.59 3.67
C ARG A 194 -16.86 -12.24 5.14
N ASN A 195 -17.76 -11.34 5.54
CA ASN A 195 -17.87 -10.89 6.93
C ASN A 195 -18.27 -12.04 7.86
N LEU A 196 -19.19 -12.91 7.43
CA LEU A 196 -19.55 -14.13 8.17
C LEU A 196 -18.37 -15.09 8.35
N PHE A 197 -17.50 -15.23 7.33
CA PHE A 197 -16.30 -16.04 7.42
C PHE A 197 -15.30 -15.46 8.44
N LEU A 198 -15.07 -14.15 8.40
CA LEU A 198 -14.20 -13.45 9.35
C LEU A 198 -14.72 -13.57 10.79
N ASP A 199 -16.02 -13.37 10.99
CA ASP A 199 -16.69 -13.55 12.27
C ASP A 199 -16.57 -14.99 12.79
N LEU A 200 -16.60 -15.97 11.88
CA LEU A 200 -16.46 -17.39 12.22
C LEU A 200 -15.03 -17.76 12.61
N GLU A 201 -14.02 -17.18 11.97
CA GLU A 201 -12.61 -17.37 12.33
C GLU A 201 -12.20 -16.61 13.60
N ASN A 202 -12.91 -15.54 13.95
CA ASN A 202 -12.66 -14.82 15.19
C ASN A 202 -13.04 -15.65 16.43
N LEU A 203 -12.03 -16.07 17.19
CA LEU A 203 -12.19 -16.88 18.40
C LEU A 203 -12.19 -16.06 19.70
N GLN A 204 -11.87 -14.77 19.62
CA GLN A 204 -11.71 -13.88 20.79
C GLN A 204 -13.00 -13.14 21.14
N VAL A 205 -14.14 -13.81 20.98
CA VAL A 205 -15.48 -13.21 21.11
C VAL A 205 -16.26 -13.88 22.22
N ASP A 206 -17.14 -13.12 22.88
CA ASP A 206 -18.03 -13.62 23.93
C ASP A 206 -18.91 -14.78 23.47
N THR A 207 -19.43 -15.55 24.43
CA THR A 207 -20.29 -16.70 24.13
C THR A 207 -21.59 -16.29 23.43
N ALA A 208 -22.19 -15.16 23.82
CA ALA A 208 -23.44 -14.66 23.24
C ALA A 208 -23.25 -14.26 21.77
N THR A 209 -22.26 -13.42 21.48
CA THR A 209 -21.90 -13.00 20.13
C THR A 209 -21.47 -14.18 19.26
N ARG A 210 -20.76 -15.17 19.81
CA ARG A 210 -20.43 -16.41 19.10
C ARG A 210 -21.67 -17.21 18.74
N LEU A 211 -22.67 -17.30 19.62
CA LEU A 211 -23.94 -17.96 19.32
C LEU A 211 -24.68 -17.25 18.18
N ASP A 212 -24.67 -15.91 18.16
CA ASP A 212 -25.28 -15.12 17.08
C ASP A 212 -24.59 -15.37 15.73
N VAL A 213 -23.25 -15.44 15.71
CA VAL A 213 -22.48 -15.80 14.49
C VAL A 213 -22.88 -17.19 13.99
N LEU A 214 -22.93 -18.19 14.89
CA LEU A 214 -23.31 -19.56 14.53
C LEU A 214 -24.75 -19.64 14.00
N GLN A 215 -25.66 -18.84 14.56
CA GLN A 215 -27.03 -18.73 14.08
C GLN A 215 -27.09 -18.09 12.69
N ARG A 216 -26.34 -17.01 12.44
CA ARG A 216 -26.24 -16.39 11.10
C ARG A 216 -25.71 -17.38 10.06
N VAL A 217 -24.67 -18.15 10.39
CA VAL A 217 -24.15 -19.20 9.51
C VAL A 217 -25.20 -20.29 9.24
N GLN A 218 -25.93 -20.74 10.26
CA GLN A 218 -27.01 -21.72 10.07
C GLN A 218 -28.09 -21.21 9.13
N VAL A 219 -28.53 -19.97 9.27
CA VAL A 219 -29.55 -19.36 8.40
C VAL A 219 -29.05 -19.28 6.95
N ALA A 220 -27.82 -18.81 6.74
CA ALA A 220 -27.24 -18.70 5.40
C ALA A 220 -27.12 -20.07 4.70
N VAL A 221 -26.66 -21.09 5.42
CA VAL A 221 -26.49 -22.46 4.89
C VAL A 221 -27.84 -23.14 4.66
N ALA A 222 -28.81 -22.95 5.57
CA ALA A 222 -30.15 -23.51 5.42
C ALA A 222 -30.89 -22.92 4.21
N ALA A 223 -30.75 -21.61 3.97
CA ALA A 223 -31.32 -20.94 2.79
C ALA A 223 -30.78 -21.53 1.48
N ASN A 224 -29.48 -21.84 1.41
CA ASN A 224 -28.90 -22.49 0.26
C ASN A 224 -29.32 -23.96 0.12
N ALA A 225 -29.38 -24.70 1.22
CA ALA A 225 -29.84 -26.09 1.20
C ALA A 225 -31.29 -26.22 0.70
N ALA A 226 -32.15 -25.23 0.97
CA ALA A 226 -33.51 -25.18 0.42
C ALA A 226 -33.51 -24.97 -1.11
N GLN A 227 -32.65 -24.08 -1.62
CA GLN A 227 -32.51 -23.83 -3.06
C GLN A 227 -31.96 -25.06 -3.81
N ASP A 228 -31.09 -25.83 -3.18
CA ASP A 228 -30.53 -27.09 -3.74
C ASP A 228 -31.59 -28.21 -3.85
N LEU A 229 -32.64 -28.22 -3.02
CA LEU A 229 -33.71 -29.24 -3.12
C LEU A 229 -34.59 -29.05 -4.37
N ASP A 230 -34.76 -27.81 -4.81
CA ASP A 230 -35.47 -27.49 -6.06
C ASP A 230 -34.64 -27.86 -7.30
N GLN A 231 -33.31 -27.81 -7.16
CA GLN A 231 -32.35 -28.09 -8.22
C GLN A 231 -31.74 -29.49 -8.03
N LYS A 232 -32.46 -30.53 -8.50
CA LYS A 232 -32.11 -31.99 -8.45
C LYS A 232 -30.70 -32.43 -8.94
N ARG A 233 -29.71 -31.55 -9.14
CA ARG A 233 -28.42 -31.82 -9.81
C ARG A 233 -27.15 -31.70 -8.97
N THR A 234 -27.17 -31.15 -7.76
CA THR A 234 -25.93 -30.88 -6.98
C THR A 234 -25.71 -31.89 -5.84
N VAL A 235 -25.29 -33.11 -6.20
CA VAL A 235 -25.02 -34.20 -5.23
C VAL A 235 -23.86 -33.89 -4.26
N GLY A 236 -22.97 -32.95 -4.60
CA GLY A 236 -21.80 -32.61 -3.79
C GLY A 236 -22.02 -31.57 -2.67
N THR A 237 -22.84 -30.54 -2.90
CA THR A 237 -23.01 -29.41 -1.95
C THR A 237 -23.90 -29.77 -0.77
N GLY A 238 -24.89 -30.64 -0.98
CA GLY A 238 -25.82 -31.06 0.05
C GLY A 238 -25.18 -31.78 1.24
N ASN A 239 -24.07 -32.48 1.04
CA ASN A 239 -23.33 -33.15 2.12
C ASN A 239 -22.57 -32.13 2.99
N LEU A 240 -21.95 -31.13 2.38
CA LEU A 240 -21.27 -30.04 3.09
C LEU A 240 -22.26 -29.22 3.91
N ASN A 241 -23.43 -28.89 3.33
CA ASN A 241 -24.49 -28.17 4.03
C ASN A 241 -24.95 -28.91 5.30
N LYS A 242 -25.17 -30.23 5.20
CA LYS A 242 -25.54 -31.07 6.35
C LYS A 242 -24.44 -31.13 7.42
N GLU A 243 -23.18 -31.29 7.00
CA GLU A 243 -22.04 -31.31 7.92
C GLU A 243 -21.92 -29.98 8.68
N ILE A 244 -21.98 -28.84 7.98
CA ILE A 244 -21.88 -27.51 8.59
C ILE A 244 -23.01 -27.29 9.61
N LEU A 245 -24.25 -27.63 9.25
CA LEU A 245 -25.39 -27.49 10.18
C LEU A 245 -25.23 -28.37 11.42
N GLU A 246 -24.69 -29.58 11.28
CA GLU A 246 -24.43 -30.47 12.40
C GLU A 246 -23.31 -29.95 13.32
N LEU A 247 -22.21 -29.48 12.74
CA LEU A 247 -21.09 -28.89 13.47
C LEU A 247 -21.55 -27.63 14.24
N CYS A 248 -22.33 -26.75 13.60
CA CYS A 248 -22.91 -25.59 14.28
C CYS A 248 -23.83 -26.02 15.43
N ARG A 249 -24.71 -27.00 15.24
CA ARG A 249 -25.61 -27.49 16.30
C ARG A 249 -24.83 -28.05 17.49
N ARG A 250 -23.76 -28.81 17.23
CA ARG A 250 -22.87 -29.33 18.28
C ARG A 250 -22.17 -28.22 19.04
N GLU A 251 -21.61 -27.22 18.34
CA GLU A 251 -20.96 -26.07 18.99
C GLU A 251 -21.95 -25.31 19.88
N ILE A 252 -23.15 -25.00 19.36
CA ILE A 252 -24.21 -24.33 20.12
C ILE A 252 -24.59 -25.15 21.36
N ALA A 253 -24.73 -26.47 21.26
CA ALA A 253 -25.05 -27.32 22.40
C ALA A 253 -23.95 -27.28 23.47
N PHE A 254 -22.67 -27.29 23.08
CA PHE A 254 -21.55 -27.16 24.01
C PHE A 254 -21.49 -25.79 24.67
N LEU A 255 -21.71 -24.71 23.91
CA LEU A 255 -21.74 -23.35 24.44
C LEU A 255 -22.90 -23.14 25.43
N ARG A 256 -24.09 -23.65 25.10
CA ARG A 256 -25.26 -23.60 26.01
C ARG A 256 -25.06 -24.40 27.29
N ARG A 257 -24.21 -25.44 27.27
CA ARG A 257 -23.81 -26.22 28.46
C ARG A 257 -22.68 -25.57 29.25
N GLY A 258 -22.20 -24.39 28.86
CA GLY A 258 -21.13 -23.66 29.55
C GLY A 258 -19.71 -24.15 29.23
N THR A 259 -19.52 -24.92 28.15
CA THR A 259 -18.15 -25.31 27.75
C THR A 259 -17.48 -24.14 27.03
N THR A 260 -16.71 -23.33 27.76
CA THR A 260 -15.99 -22.16 27.23
C THR A 260 -14.54 -22.46 26.85
N GLN A 261 -14.04 -23.67 27.14
CA GLN A 261 -12.65 -24.05 26.84
C GLN A 261 -12.41 -24.14 25.34
N THR A 262 -11.74 -23.12 24.80
CA THR A 262 -11.40 -22.99 23.38
C THR A 262 -10.57 -24.17 22.86
N ALA A 263 -9.66 -24.71 23.69
CA ALA A 263 -8.85 -25.87 23.34
C ALA A 263 -9.69 -27.13 23.02
N LYS A 264 -10.76 -27.38 23.78
CA LYS A 264 -11.65 -28.55 23.56
C LYS A 264 -12.48 -28.43 22.29
N LEU A 265 -12.82 -27.20 21.89
CA LEU A 265 -13.62 -26.93 20.70
C LEU A 265 -12.76 -26.64 19.46
N SER A 266 -11.43 -26.59 19.59
CA SER A 266 -10.50 -26.19 18.53
C SER A 266 -10.67 -27.02 17.25
N GLY A 267 -10.67 -28.35 17.36
CA GLY A 267 -10.85 -29.25 16.21
C GLY A 267 -12.22 -29.12 15.56
N LEU A 268 -13.29 -28.93 16.35
CA LEU A 268 -14.64 -28.71 15.84
C LEU A 268 -14.73 -27.39 15.06
N ARG A 269 -14.18 -26.31 15.63
CA ARG A 269 -14.16 -24.98 15.01
C ARG A 269 -13.32 -24.95 13.75
N GLN A 270 -12.17 -25.63 13.73
CA GLN A 270 -11.32 -25.74 12.54
C GLN A 270 -12.02 -26.52 11.43
N ARG A 271 -12.74 -27.60 11.76
CA ARG A 271 -13.54 -28.34 10.78
C ARG A 271 -14.68 -27.49 10.24
N LEU A 272 -15.37 -26.75 11.10
CA LEU A 272 -16.46 -25.85 10.70
C LEU A 272 -15.96 -24.75 9.76
N SER A 273 -14.86 -24.07 10.09
CA SER A 273 -14.28 -23.04 9.22
C SER A 273 -13.81 -23.61 7.88
N HIS A 274 -13.23 -24.82 7.88
CA HIS A 274 -12.79 -25.49 6.67
C HIS A 274 -13.96 -25.94 5.78
N ALA A 275 -15.00 -26.53 6.35
CA ALA A 275 -16.20 -26.92 5.62
C ALA A 275 -16.92 -25.69 5.04
N PHE A 276 -17.03 -24.62 5.83
CA PHE A 276 -17.62 -23.35 5.38
C PHE A 276 -16.79 -22.70 4.27
N TRP A 277 -15.45 -22.75 4.35
CA TRP A 277 -14.55 -22.29 3.29
C TRP A 277 -14.82 -23.01 1.95
N TYR A 278 -14.95 -24.34 1.95
CA TYR A 278 -15.27 -25.06 0.72
C TYR A 278 -16.66 -24.75 0.17
N LEU A 279 -17.63 -24.52 1.05
CA LEU A 279 -18.96 -24.09 0.64
C LEU A 279 -18.91 -22.70 -0.02
N LEU A 280 -18.12 -21.77 0.51
CA LEU A 280 -17.89 -20.44 -0.07
C LEU A 280 -17.27 -20.47 -1.46
N GLN A 281 -16.49 -21.51 -1.77
CA GLN A 281 -15.90 -21.72 -3.09
C GLN A 281 -16.90 -22.30 -4.11
N SER A 282 -18.07 -22.77 -3.66
CA SER A 282 -19.09 -23.31 -4.57
C SER A 282 -19.84 -22.18 -5.28
N PRO A 283 -19.93 -22.19 -6.63
CA PRO A 283 -20.68 -21.17 -7.37
C PRO A 283 -22.18 -21.21 -7.10
N ALA A 284 -22.72 -22.35 -6.63
CA ALA A 284 -24.11 -22.46 -6.23
C ALA A 284 -24.42 -21.68 -4.94
N PHE A 285 -23.45 -21.59 -4.03
CA PHE A 285 -23.60 -20.82 -2.79
C PHE A 285 -23.23 -19.36 -2.97
N ASN A 286 -22.13 -19.10 -3.67
CA ASN A 286 -21.65 -17.76 -3.98
C ASN A 286 -21.52 -17.57 -5.50
N PRO A 287 -22.49 -16.89 -6.15
CA PRO A 287 -22.51 -16.76 -7.61
C PRO A 287 -21.29 -16.00 -8.16
N GLN A 288 -20.68 -15.09 -7.39
CA GLN A 288 -19.50 -14.33 -7.82
C GLN A 288 -18.27 -15.22 -8.07
N VAL A 289 -18.23 -16.41 -7.48
CA VAL A 289 -17.10 -17.34 -7.64
C VAL A 289 -16.98 -17.84 -9.08
N SER A 290 -18.10 -17.96 -9.80
CA SER A 290 -18.13 -18.39 -11.21
C SER A 290 -17.23 -17.55 -12.13
N ARG A 291 -17.00 -16.28 -11.75
CA ARG A 291 -16.17 -15.32 -12.51
C ARG A 291 -14.67 -15.58 -12.35
N TYR A 292 -14.28 -16.15 -11.22
CA TYR A 292 -12.87 -16.35 -10.85
C TYR A 292 -12.44 -17.82 -10.93
N LEU A 293 -13.40 -18.75 -11.01
CA LEU A 293 -13.13 -20.12 -11.44
C LEU A 293 -12.69 -20.10 -12.90
N LYS A 294 -11.44 -20.47 -13.17
CA LYS A 294 -10.98 -20.73 -14.54
C LYS A 294 -11.81 -21.89 -15.10
N LEU A 295 -12.80 -21.58 -15.94
CA LEU A 295 -13.54 -22.62 -16.67
C LEU A 295 -12.53 -23.38 -17.55
N PRO A 296 -12.57 -24.73 -17.57
CA PRO A 296 -11.85 -25.49 -18.59
C PRO A 296 -12.31 -25.00 -19.97
N ALA A 297 -11.39 -24.89 -20.92
CA ALA A 297 -11.52 -24.19 -22.21
C ALA A 297 -12.70 -24.60 -23.13
N CYS A 298 -13.52 -25.57 -22.72
CA CYS A 298 -14.65 -26.11 -23.50
C CYS A 298 -15.95 -25.28 -23.39
N GLN A 299 -16.07 -24.35 -22.43
CA GLN A 299 -17.32 -23.59 -22.20
C GLN A 299 -17.20 -22.07 -22.43
N GLN A 300 -16.11 -21.58 -23.02
CA GLN A 300 -16.00 -20.19 -23.46
C GLN A 300 -16.82 -19.98 -24.75
N THR A 301 -18.15 -20.08 -24.63
CA THR A 301 -19.02 -19.50 -25.65
C THR A 301 -18.94 -17.99 -25.50
N LYS A 302 -18.65 -17.35 -26.62
CA LYS A 302 -18.43 -15.92 -26.77
C LYS A 302 -19.64 -15.16 -26.23
N GLY A 303 -19.51 -14.60 -25.03
CA GLY A 303 -20.38 -13.55 -24.54
C GLY A 303 -20.17 -12.32 -25.42
N ILE A 304 -21.20 -12.02 -26.19
CA ILE A 304 -21.30 -10.91 -27.13
C ILE A 304 -21.01 -9.60 -26.39
N CYS A 305 -20.03 -8.84 -26.89
CA CYS A 305 -19.87 -7.43 -26.55
C CYS A 305 -21.03 -6.65 -27.19
N PHE A 306 -21.79 -5.93 -26.38
CA PHE A 306 -22.53 -4.73 -26.76
C PHE A 306 -22.12 -3.61 -25.82
#